data_AF-A0A2R6DS06-F1
#
_entry.id   AF-A0A2R6DS06-F1
#
_cell.length_a   1.000
_cell.length_b   1.000
_cell.length_c   1.000
_cell.angle_alpha   90.00
_cell.angle_beta   90.00
_cell.angle_gamma   90.00
#
_symmetry.space_group_name_H-M   'P 1'
#
loop_
_entity.id
_entity.type
_entity.pdbx_description
1 polymer ?
#
loop_
_entity_poly.entity_id
_entity_poly.type
_entity_poly.pdbx_seq_one_letter_code
_entity_poly.pdbx_strand_id
1 'polypeptide(L)'
;MLVSGVVLASLPFAALAVNGNVGGELDQYLHVNSEGSIDGLGPHDRWKGDQMAAIYWLDEQGQPTIVEAPSRSNYRWQNAASVFSGAVTVAGWNHQAGYRGEAAYDRRASAVENVYVGPWANATRTLRAHDVEYIYVGQGERDRFEDGIRDLESYEGISVAFENGAVTIYAVDRSALDPDEREI
;
A
#
# COMPACT_ATOMS: atom_id res chain seq x y z
N MET A 1 40.43 -19.89 -18.14
CA MET A 1 40.66 -18.67 -17.32
C MET A 1 39.39 -17.85 -17.09
N LEU A 2 38.42 -17.82 -18.01
CA LEU A 2 37.14 -17.09 -17.81
C LEU A 2 36.28 -17.65 -16.65
N VAL A 3 36.19 -18.97 -16.52
CA VAL A 3 35.40 -19.66 -15.48
C VAL A 3 35.94 -19.36 -14.07
N SER A 4 37.28 -19.27 -13.91
CA SER A 4 37.91 -18.93 -12.64
C SER A 4 37.65 -17.48 -12.21
N GLY A 5 37.55 -16.56 -13.18
CA GLY A 5 37.23 -15.15 -12.92
C GLY A 5 35.79 -14.92 -12.44
N VAL A 6 34.82 -15.70 -12.96
CA VAL A 6 33.41 -15.62 -12.55
C VAL A 6 33.23 -16.12 -11.11
N VAL A 7 33.89 -17.23 -10.74
CA VAL A 7 33.83 -17.76 -9.37
C VAL A 7 34.42 -16.74 -8.38
N LEU A 8 35.58 -16.15 -8.68
CA LEU A 8 36.21 -15.11 -7.85
C LEU A 8 35.33 -13.86 -7.71
N ALA A 9 34.63 -13.45 -8.77
CA ALA A 9 33.72 -12.29 -8.73
C ALA A 9 32.46 -12.53 -7.89
N SER A 10 32.05 -13.79 -7.69
CA SER A 10 30.92 -14.16 -6.82
C SER A 10 31.28 -14.37 -5.35
N LEU A 11 32.57 -14.53 -5.03
CA LEU A 11 33.02 -14.74 -3.64
C LEU A 11 32.65 -13.60 -2.68
N PRO A 12 32.63 -12.31 -3.07
CA PRO A 12 32.16 -11.25 -2.19
C PRO A 12 30.70 -11.45 -1.77
N PHE A 13 29.83 -11.90 -2.69
CA PHE A 13 28.43 -12.21 -2.36
C PHE A 13 28.31 -13.42 -1.44
N ALA A 14 29.07 -14.49 -1.70
CA ALA A 14 29.13 -15.65 -0.81
C ALA A 14 29.67 -15.27 0.58
N ALA A 15 30.68 -14.39 0.65
CA ALA A 15 31.25 -13.92 1.90
C ALA A 15 30.30 -13.01 2.68
N LEU A 16 29.54 -12.13 2.03
CA LEU A 16 28.48 -11.35 2.68
C LEU A 16 27.35 -12.24 3.20
N ALA A 17 26.94 -13.25 2.43
CA ALA A 17 25.93 -14.21 2.85
C ALA A 17 26.38 -15.05 4.07
N VAL A 18 27.66 -15.45 4.10
CA VAL A 18 28.21 -16.21 5.25
C VAL A 18 28.48 -15.30 6.45
N ASN A 19 28.99 -14.08 6.27
CA ASN A 19 29.25 -13.14 7.35
C ASN A 19 27.96 -12.63 8.01
N GLY A 20 26.84 -12.59 7.29
CA GLY A 20 25.52 -12.35 7.87
C GLY A 20 25.04 -13.47 8.81
N ASN A 21 25.64 -14.66 8.77
CA ASN A 21 25.23 -15.82 9.58
C ASN A 21 26.19 -16.13 10.74
N VAL A 22 27.28 -15.37 10.92
CA VAL A 22 28.27 -15.65 11.97
C VAL A 22 28.62 -14.37 12.74
N GLY A 23 27.79 -14.06 13.74
CA GLY A 23 28.18 -13.34 14.96
C GLY A 23 28.48 -11.85 14.84
N GLY A 24 27.45 -11.03 15.09
CA GLY A 24 27.59 -9.59 15.36
C GLY A 24 26.24 -8.95 15.71
N GLU A 25 26.26 -7.68 16.13
CA GLU A 25 25.12 -6.82 16.57
C GLU A 25 23.93 -6.72 15.58
N LEU A 26 24.01 -7.41 14.43
CA LEU A 26 22.92 -7.73 13.50
C LEU A 26 21.98 -8.84 14.00
N ASP A 27 22.35 -9.54 15.08
CA ASP A 27 21.59 -10.63 15.71
C ASP A 27 20.13 -10.25 16.00
N GLN A 28 19.86 -9.00 16.42
CA GLN A 28 18.49 -8.57 16.72
C GLN A 28 17.58 -8.47 15.48
N TYR A 29 18.15 -8.30 14.29
CA TYR A 29 17.41 -8.22 13.03
C TYR A 29 17.34 -9.56 12.28
N LEU A 30 18.22 -10.50 12.61
CA LEU A 30 18.37 -11.79 11.92
C LEU A 30 17.85 -12.99 12.72
N HIS A 31 17.55 -12.84 14.02
CA HIS A 31 16.80 -13.84 14.81
C HIS A 31 15.31 -13.85 14.49
N VAL A 32 14.96 -13.74 13.21
CA VAL A 32 13.72 -14.35 12.73
C VAL A 32 14.11 -15.79 12.48
N ASN A 33 13.52 -16.75 13.20
CA ASN A 33 13.51 -18.15 12.80
C ASN A 33 12.77 -18.27 11.45
N SER A 34 13.36 -17.76 10.38
CA SER A 34 13.00 -18.15 9.04
C SER A 34 13.84 -19.40 8.82
N GLU A 35 13.20 -20.56 8.73
CA GLU A 35 13.85 -21.84 8.43
C GLU A 35 14.46 -21.87 7.00
N GLY A 36 14.84 -20.72 6.43
CA GLY A 36 15.18 -20.57 5.02
C GLY A 36 13.95 -20.84 4.15
N SER A 37 12.96 -19.95 4.19
CA SER A 37 11.77 -20.05 3.32
C SER A 37 11.89 -19.13 2.10
N ILE A 38 11.43 -19.60 0.93
CA ILE A 38 11.21 -18.76 -0.27
C ILE A 38 9.86 -18.04 -0.23
N ASP A 39 9.06 -18.28 0.81
CA ASP A 39 7.83 -17.54 1.07
C ASP A 39 8.17 -16.09 1.45
N GLY A 40 8.03 -15.19 0.48
CA GLY A 40 8.26 -13.77 0.65
C GLY A 40 7.21 -13.07 1.54
N LEU A 41 6.04 -13.69 1.77
CA LEU A 41 4.98 -13.13 2.61
C LEU A 41 5.12 -13.56 4.07
N GLY A 42 5.71 -14.73 4.32
CA GLY A 42 5.85 -15.28 5.67
C GLY A 42 6.46 -14.34 6.73
N PRO A 43 7.47 -13.50 6.44
CA PRO A 43 7.91 -12.48 7.39
C PRO A 43 6.82 -11.43 7.69
N HIS A 44 6.07 -10.99 6.68
CA HIS A 44 5.00 -10.00 6.83
C HIS A 44 3.83 -10.56 7.64
N ASP A 45 3.44 -11.81 7.44
CA ASP A 45 2.40 -12.47 8.23
C ASP A 45 2.74 -12.52 9.72
N ARG A 46 4.03 -12.70 10.06
CA ARG A 46 4.48 -12.74 11.46
C ARG A 46 4.49 -11.36 12.11
N TRP A 47 4.97 -10.33 11.42
CA TRP A 47 5.19 -8.99 11.99
C TRP A 47 4.02 -8.02 11.78
N LYS A 48 3.14 -8.32 10.82
CA LYS A 48 2.03 -7.47 10.37
C LYS A 48 0.75 -8.29 10.11
N GLY A 49 0.53 -9.36 10.89
CA GLY A 49 -0.55 -10.32 10.67
C GLY A 49 -1.92 -9.70 10.44
N ASP A 50 -2.35 -8.75 11.29
CA ASP A 50 -3.65 -8.08 11.10
C ASP A 50 -3.70 -7.25 9.80
N GLN A 51 -2.61 -6.57 9.44
CA GLN A 51 -2.56 -5.84 8.17
C GLN A 51 -2.59 -6.80 6.98
N MET A 52 -1.87 -7.92 7.06
CA MET A 52 -1.86 -8.94 6.02
C MET A 52 -3.23 -9.62 5.87
N ALA A 53 -3.96 -9.85 6.96
CA ALA A 53 -5.33 -10.37 6.90
C ALA A 53 -6.27 -9.46 6.09
N ALA A 54 -6.14 -8.13 6.24
CA ALA A 54 -6.90 -7.17 5.45
C ALA A 54 -6.48 -7.16 3.96
N ILE A 55 -5.19 -7.37 3.70
CA ILE A 55 -4.63 -7.48 2.34
C ILE A 55 -5.14 -8.75 1.66
N TYR A 56 -5.18 -9.89 2.35
CA TYR A 56 -5.73 -11.13 1.82
C TYR A 56 -7.23 -11.02 1.54
N TRP A 57 -7.97 -10.37 2.44
CA TRP A 57 -9.38 -10.06 2.16
C TRP A 57 -9.55 -9.21 0.89
N LEU A 58 -8.66 -8.25 0.63
CA LEU A 58 -8.66 -7.48 -0.63
C LEU A 58 -8.30 -8.33 -1.85
N ASP A 59 -7.33 -9.23 -1.73
CA ASP A 59 -6.90 -10.15 -2.81
C ASP A 59 -8.06 -11.07 -3.25
N GLU A 60 -8.88 -11.52 -2.29
CA GLU A 60 -10.08 -12.30 -2.55
C GLU A 60 -11.15 -11.55 -3.37
N GLN A 61 -11.08 -10.21 -3.45
CA GLN A 61 -11.96 -9.40 -4.30
C GLN A 61 -11.49 -9.36 -5.76
N GLY A 62 -10.36 -9.99 -6.10
CA GLY A 62 -9.80 -10.02 -7.44
C GLY A 62 -8.90 -8.82 -7.73
N GLN A 63 -9.34 -7.89 -8.57
CA GLN A 63 -8.56 -6.69 -8.91
C GLN A 63 -9.40 -5.42 -8.74
N PRO A 64 -9.91 -5.16 -7.52
CA PRO A 64 -10.72 -3.98 -7.31
C PRO A 64 -9.89 -2.71 -7.49
N THR A 65 -10.56 -1.61 -7.83
CA THR A 65 -9.91 -0.30 -7.75
C THR A 65 -10.02 0.27 -6.33
N ILE A 66 -8.89 0.65 -5.75
CA ILE A 66 -8.80 1.14 -4.38
C ILE A 66 -8.17 2.52 -4.30
N VAL A 67 -8.41 3.17 -3.16
CA VAL A 67 -7.58 4.28 -2.68
C VAL A 67 -6.87 3.86 -1.39
N GLU A 68 -5.59 4.17 -1.33
CA GLU A 68 -4.70 4.05 -0.17
C GLU A 68 -3.74 5.24 -0.23
N ALA A 69 -3.13 5.63 0.89
CA ALA A 69 -2.24 6.78 0.90
C ALA A 69 -1.07 6.60 -0.09
N PRO A 70 -0.88 7.54 -1.03
CA PRO A 70 0.21 7.44 -2.00
C PRO A 70 1.55 7.63 -1.31
N SER A 71 2.51 6.76 -1.63
CA SER A 71 3.86 6.86 -1.10
C SER A 71 4.56 8.10 -1.65
N ARG A 72 4.78 9.10 -0.79
CA ARG A 72 5.62 10.29 -1.09
C ARG A 72 7.09 10.10 -0.70
N SER A 73 7.43 8.98 -0.06
CA SER A 73 8.76 8.69 0.46
C SER A 73 9.20 7.28 0.10
N ASN A 74 10.42 7.14 -0.40
CA ASN A 74 10.92 5.87 -0.93
C ASN A 74 11.29 4.91 0.21
N TYR A 75 11.24 3.61 -0.08
CA TYR A 75 11.74 2.55 0.80
C TYR A 75 11.05 2.50 2.17
N ARG A 76 9.74 2.77 2.18
CA ARG A 76 8.88 2.65 3.36
C ARG A 76 7.79 1.62 3.08
N TRP A 77 7.23 1.08 4.15
CA TRP A 77 6.02 0.26 4.10
C TRP A 77 4.81 1.14 3.79
N GLN A 78 4.61 1.43 2.52
CA GLN A 78 3.53 2.26 1.98
C GLN A 78 2.98 1.60 0.71
N ASN A 79 1.73 1.92 0.38
CA ASN A 79 0.99 1.26 -0.69
C ASN A 79 0.92 -0.28 -0.53
N ALA A 80 0.97 -0.78 0.71
CA ALA A 80 1.03 -2.22 0.97
C ALA A 80 -0.24 -2.94 0.49
N ALA A 81 -1.40 -2.27 0.50
CA ALA A 81 -2.64 -2.88 0.05
C ALA A 81 -2.53 -3.25 -1.43
N SER A 82 -2.26 -2.28 -2.31
CA SER A 82 -2.16 -2.58 -3.75
C SER A 82 -0.97 -3.47 -4.11
N VAL A 83 0.16 -3.33 -3.41
CA VAL A 83 1.38 -4.11 -3.71
C VAL A 83 1.18 -5.60 -3.44
N PHE A 84 0.50 -5.95 -2.34
CA PHE A 84 0.39 -7.35 -1.91
C PHE A 84 -0.94 -8.02 -2.28
N SER A 85 -2.01 -7.26 -2.56
CA SER A 85 -3.29 -7.83 -3.00
C SER A 85 -3.50 -7.83 -4.52
N GLY A 86 -2.63 -7.17 -5.29
CA GLY A 86 -2.82 -6.99 -6.72
C GLY A 86 -3.96 -6.02 -7.10
N ALA A 87 -4.57 -5.33 -6.13
CA ALA A 87 -5.57 -4.30 -6.37
C ALA A 87 -5.00 -3.11 -7.16
N VAL A 88 -5.85 -2.46 -7.97
CA VAL A 88 -5.47 -1.27 -8.74
C VAL A 88 -5.58 -0.04 -7.84
N THR A 89 -4.50 0.72 -7.65
CA THR A 89 -4.54 1.98 -6.89
C THR A 89 -4.53 3.22 -7.79
N VAL A 90 -5.30 4.25 -7.40
CA VAL A 90 -5.38 5.55 -8.10
C VAL A 90 -4.00 6.22 -8.18
N ALA A 91 -3.22 6.16 -7.10
CA ALA A 91 -1.87 6.68 -7.02
C ALA A 91 -0.99 5.73 -6.20
N GLY A 92 0.02 5.16 -6.86
CA GLY A 92 1.03 4.32 -6.21
C GLY A 92 2.24 5.13 -5.76
N TRP A 93 3.44 4.56 -5.93
CA TRP A 93 4.68 5.18 -5.47
C TRP A 93 5.06 6.41 -6.31
N ASN A 94 5.64 7.43 -5.65
CA ASN A 94 6.21 8.63 -6.29
C ASN A 94 7.19 8.35 -7.44
N HIS A 95 7.86 7.20 -7.49
CA HIS A 95 8.69 6.79 -8.63
C HIS A 95 7.91 6.76 -9.96
N GLN A 96 6.57 6.65 -9.92
CA GLN A 96 5.72 6.79 -11.09
C GLN A 96 5.87 8.17 -11.78
N ALA A 97 6.27 9.21 -11.05
CA ALA A 97 6.53 10.54 -11.59
C ALA A 97 7.61 10.51 -12.70
N GLY A 98 8.61 9.64 -12.59
CA GLY A 98 9.65 9.49 -13.63
C GLY A 98 9.13 8.95 -14.96
N TYR A 99 8.04 8.18 -14.93
CA TYR A 99 7.45 7.56 -16.11
C TYR A 99 6.22 8.30 -16.66
N ARG A 100 5.48 8.99 -15.77
CA ARG A 100 4.21 9.67 -16.09
C ARG A 100 4.31 11.19 -16.10
N GLY A 101 5.42 11.74 -15.61
CA GLY A 101 5.59 13.16 -15.32
C GLY A 101 5.11 13.54 -13.92
N GLU A 102 5.86 14.40 -13.25
CA GLU A 102 5.62 14.88 -11.88
C GLU A 102 4.22 15.48 -11.71
N ALA A 103 3.84 16.41 -12.59
CA ALA A 103 2.52 17.04 -12.55
C ALA A 103 1.36 16.04 -12.68
N ALA A 104 1.54 14.93 -13.39
CA ALA A 104 0.50 13.90 -13.51
C ALA A 104 0.40 13.05 -12.23
N TYR A 105 1.54 12.72 -11.62
CA TYR A 105 1.59 12.03 -10.34
C TYR A 105 0.96 12.88 -9.24
N ASP A 106 1.39 14.14 -9.08
CA ASP A 106 0.91 15.00 -7.99
C ASP A 106 -0.59 15.25 -8.07
N ARG A 107 -1.15 15.43 -9.27
CA ARG A 107 -2.61 15.55 -9.44
C ARG A 107 -3.35 14.34 -8.89
N ARG A 108 -2.87 13.12 -9.17
CA ARG A 108 -3.51 11.89 -8.66
C ARG A 108 -3.28 11.70 -7.17
N ALA A 109 -2.06 11.95 -6.69
CA ALA A 109 -1.73 11.84 -5.27
C ALA A 109 -2.57 12.82 -4.44
N SER A 110 -2.71 14.07 -4.88
CA SER A 110 -3.59 15.05 -4.22
C SER A 110 -5.07 14.72 -4.34
N ALA A 111 -5.52 14.08 -5.43
CA ALA A 111 -6.90 13.59 -5.52
C ALA A 111 -7.18 12.50 -4.46
N VAL A 112 -6.24 11.57 -4.27
CA VAL A 112 -6.34 10.55 -3.19
C VAL A 112 -6.31 11.19 -1.80
N GLU A 113 -5.42 12.15 -1.54
CA GLU A 113 -5.40 12.88 -0.26
C GLU A 113 -6.74 13.59 0.01
N ASN A 114 -7.39 14.14 -1.03
CA ASN A 114 -8.72 14.72 -0.91
C ASN A 114 -9.81 13.72 -0.53
N VAL A 115 -9.60 12.40 -0.67
CA VAL A 115 -10.54 11.38 -0.17
C VAL A 115 -10.48 11.30 1.35
N TYR A 116 -9.29 11.41 1.95
CA TYR A 116 -9.12 11.32 3.40
C TYR A 116 -9.43 12.63 4.10
N VAL A 117 -8.89 13.76 3.62
CA VAL A 117 -8.83 15.02 4.40
C VAL A 117 -9.36 16.27 3.67
N GLY A 118 -9.71 16.18 2.40
CA GLY A 118 -10.28 17.29 1.61
C GLY A 118 -11.81 17.48 1.71
N PRO A 119 -12.38 18.33 0.84
CA PRO A 119 -13.84 18.49 0.72
C PRO A 119 -14.52 17.24 0.14
N TRP A 120 -15.74 16.92 0.58
CA TRP A 120 -16.53 15.79 0.05
C TRP A 120 -16.71 15.84 -1.47
N ALA A 121 -17.00 17.02 -2.04
CA ALA A 121 -17.12 17.18 -3.50
C ALA A 121 -15.85 16.81 -4.30
N ASN A 122 -14.66 16.90 -3.68
CA ASN A 122 -13.43 16.45 -4.32
C ASN A 122 -13.21 14.94 -4.11
N ALA A 123 -13.55 14.42 -2.93
CA ALA A 123 -13.49 12.99 -2.63
C ALA A 123 -14.39 12.19 -3.55
N THR A 124 -15.68 12.53 -3.63
CA THR A 124 -16.69 11.78 -4.39
C THR A 124 -16.43 11.84 -5.89
N ARG A 125 -15.96 12.99 -6.40
CA ARG A 125 -15.45 13.11 -7.77
C ARG A 125 -14.28 12.18 -8.03
N THR A 126 -13.35 12.04 -7.09
CA THR A 126 -12.20 11.12 -7.22
C THR A 126 -12.67 9.66 -7.20
N LEU A 127 -13.54 9.29 -6.26
CA LEU A 127 -14.09 7.95 -6.13
C LEU A 127 -14.84 7.53 -7.41
N ARG A 128 -15.66 8.41 -7.99
CA ARG A 128 -16.35 8.15 -9.26
C ARG A 128 -15.41 8.10 -10.45
N ALA A 129 -14.56 9.10 -10.63
CA ALA A 129 -13.72 9.22 -11.82
C ALA A 129 -12.71 8.08 -11.98
N HIS A 130 -12.44 7.35 -10.91
CA HIS A 130 -11.55 6.19 -10.90
C HIS A 130 -12.26 4.87 -10.61
N ASP A 131 -13.60 4.84 -10.61
CA ASP A 131 -14.37 3.63 -10.34
C ASP A 131 -13.94 2.91 -9.05
N VAL A 132 -13.66 3.68 -7.99
CA VAL A 132 -13.16 3.15 -6.72
C VAL A 132 -14.22 2.29 -6.06
N GLU A 133 -13.82 1.09 -5.65
CA GLU A 133 -14.65 0.11 -4.96
C GLU A 133 -14.34 0.07 -3.45
N TYR A 134 -13.08 0.31 -3.07
CA TYR A 134 -12.68 0.31 -1.66
C TYR A 134 -11.76 1.48 -1.26
N ILE A 135 -11.94 1.96 -0.03
CA ILE A 135 -11.05 2.91 0.65
C ILE A 135 -10.32 2.16 1.75
N TYR A 136 -9.00 2.10 1.67
CA TYR A 136 -8.15 1.44 2.65
C TYR A 136 -7.69 2.45 3.73
N VAL A 137 -7.83 2.10 5.01
CA VAL A 137 -7.32 2.86 6.15
C VAL A 137 -6.54 1.95 7.09
N GLY A 138 -5.22 1.91 6.94
CA GLY A 138 -4.30 1.24 7.85
C GLY A 138 -3.40 2.22 8.60
N GLN A 139 -2.36 1.69 9.25
CA GLN A 139 -1.38 2.51 9.98
C GLN A 139 -0.73 3.59 9.10
N GLY A 140 -0.47 3.32 7.82
CA GLY A 140 0.16 4.29 6.92
C GLY A 140 -0.70 5.53 6.68
N GLU A 141 -2.00 5.35 6.48
CA GLU A 141 -2.97 6.44 6.37
C GLU A 141 -3.07 7.20 7.68
N ARG A 142 -3.18 6.48 8.82
CA ARG A 142 -3.27 7.08 10.15
C ARG A 142 -2.01 7.87 10.51
N ASP A 143 -0.82 7.37 10.20
CA ASP A 143 0.44 8.10 10.44
C ASP A 143 0.55 9.34 9.54
N ARG A 144 0.05 9.26 8.31
CA ARG A 144 0.17 10.34 7.33
C ARG A 144 -0.82 11.47 7.57
N PHE A 145 -2.04 11.13 7.93
CA PHE A 145 -3.14 12.07 8.09
C PHE A 145 -3.51 12.30 9.57
N GLU A 146 -2.85 11.59 10.49
CA GLU A 146 -3.07 11.67 11.94
C GLU A 146 -4.56 11.57 12.29
N ASP A 147 -5.04 12.41 13.20
CA ASP A 147 -6.46 12.52 13.57
C ASP A 147 -7.30 13.29 12.53
N GLY A 148 -6.73 13.62 11.38
CA GLY A 148 -7.37 14.41 10.32
C GLY A 148 -8.21 13.60 9.33
N ILE A 149 -8.17 12.26 9.40
CA ILE A 149 -9.01 11.40 8.56
C ILE A 149 -10.48 11.68 8.90
N ARG A 150 -11.27 12.07 7.90
CA ARG A 150 -12.71 12.30 8.09
C ARG A 150 -13.44 11.04 8.54
N ASP A 151 -14.59 11.23 9.16
CA ASP A 151 -15.55 10.15 9.36
C ASP A 151 -16.11 9.69 8.00
N LEU A 152 -15.55 8.61 7.46
CA LEU A 152 -15.91 8.08 6.15
C LEU A 152 -17.33 7.49 6.14
N GLU A 153 -17.79 6.92 7.25
CA GLU A 153 -19.12 6.29 7.38
C GLU A 153 -20.24 7.32 7.48
N SER A 154 -19.90 8.58 7.79
CA SER A 154 -20.88 9.68 7.81
C SER A 154 -21.46 10.03 6.44
N TYR A 155 -20.84 9.55 5.35
CA TYR A 155 -21.25 9.87 3.98
C TYR A 155 -22.03 8.71 3.35
N GLU A 156 -23.19 9.04 2.77
CA GLU A 156 -24.04 8.05 2.10
C GLU A 156 -23.29 7.39 0.94
N GLY A 157 -23.35 6.05 0.88
CA GLY A 157 -22.60 5.26 -0.10
C GLY A 157 -21.20 4.84 0.34
N ILE A 158 -20.79 5.11 1.59
CA ILE A 158 -19.56 4.56 2.16
C ILE A 158 -19.91 3.73 3.40
N SER A 159 -19.42 2.49 3.47
CA SER A 159 -19.70 1.58 4.59
C SER A 159 -18.52 0.66 4.87
N VAL A 160 -18.39 0.18 6.12
CA VAL A 160 -17.32 -0.77 6.47
C VAL A 160 -17.56 -2.11 5.79
N ALA A 161 -16.57 -2.57 5.02
CA ALA A 161 -16.57 -3.88 4.36
C ALA A 161 -15.72 -4.90 5.12
N PHE A 162 -14.64 -4.43 5.74
CA PHE A 162 -13.75 -5.23 6.57
C PHE A 162 -13.16 -4.36 7.68
N GLU A 163 -13.00 -4.92 8.87
CA GLU A 163 -12.31 -4.26 9.97
C GLU A 163 -11.58 -5.27 10.86
N ASN A 164 -10.39 -4.90 11.31
CA ASN A 164 -9.69 -5.57 12.40
C ASN A 164 -8.84 -4.56 13.20
N GLY A 165 -7.96 -5.07 14.08
CA GLY A 165 -7.13 -4.24 14.95
C GLY A 165 -6.14 -3.30 14.24
N ALA A 166 -5.84 -3.51 12.95
CA ALA A 166 -4.86 -2.72 12.20
C ALA A 166 -5.45 -1.92 11.04
N VAL A 167 -6.54 -2.39 10.43
CA VAL A 167 -7.07 -1.86 9.18
C VAL A 167 -8.59 -1.81 9.20
N THR A 168 -9.14 -0.71 8.69
CA THR A 168 -10.54 -0.62 8.28
C THR A 168 -10.57 -0.43 6.76
N ILE A 169 -11.39 -1.21 6.06
CA ILE A 169 -11.63 -1.08 4.63
C ILE A 169 -13.09 -0.71 4.43
N TYR A 170 -13.33 0.38 3.73
CA TYR A 170 -14.67 0.86 3.41
C TYR A 170 -15.03 0.50 1.97
N ALA A 171 -16.21 -0.08 1.75
CA ALA A 171 -16.81 -0.22 0.43
C ALA A 171 -17.41 1.11 -0.03
N VAL A 172 -17.42 1.31 -1.34
CA VAL A 172 -17.97 2.48 -2.00
C VAL A 172 -19.11 2.07 -2.93
N ASP A 173 -20.34 2.46 -2.58
CA ASP A 173 -21.48 2.43 -3.49
C ASP A 173 -21.50 3.72 -4.31
N ARG A 174 -20.91 3.64 -5.51
CA ARG A 174 -20.82 4.78 -6.44
C ARG A 174 -22.19 5.33 -6.88
N SER A 175 -23.25 4.52 -6.82
CA SER A 175 -24.60 4.96 -7.20
C SER A 175 -25.26 5.84 -6.14
N ALA A 176 -24.79 5.76 -4.90
CA ALA A 176 -25.25 6.55 -3.76
C ALA A 176 -24.41 7.81 -3.53
N LEU A 177 -23.28 7.99 -4.25
CA LEU A 177 -22.48 9.22 -4.15
C LEU A 177 -23.15 10.37 -4.92
N ASP A 178 -23.21 11.57 -4.32
CA ASP A 178 -23.82 12.75 -4.94
C ASP A 178 -23.33 12.97 -6.37
N PRO A 179 -24.19 13.12 -7.39
CA PRO A 179 -23.75 13.35 -8.77
C PRO A 179 -22.91 14.62 -8.89
N ASP A 180 -21.99 14.66 -9.86
CA ASP A 180 -21.20 15.87 -10.11
C ASP A 180 -22.15 17.03 -10.48
N GLU A 181 -22.18 18.09 -9.68
CA GLU A 181 -22.98 19.32 -9.91
C GLU A 181 -22.65 20.06 -11.24
N ARG A 182 -21.78 19.51 -12.09
CA ARG A 182 -21.34 20.11 -13.37
C ARG A 182 -22.06 19.58 -14.60
N GLU A 183 -23.14 18.81 -14.42
CA GLU A 183 -23.95 18.28 -15.52
C GLU A 183 -25.45 18.67 -15.41
N ILE A 184 -25.73 19.91 -14.98
CA ILE A 184 -27.04 20.57 -15.11
C ILE A 184 -26.85 21.99 -15.65
#